data_AF-A0A2S0XQN1-F1
#
_entry.id   AF-A0A2S0XQN1-F1
#
_cell.length_a   1.000
_cell.length_b   1.000
_cell.length_c   1.000
_cell.angle_alpha   90.00
_cell.angle_beta   90.00
_cell.angle_gamma   90.00
#
_symmetry.space_group_name_H-M   'P 1'
#
loop_
_entity.id
_entity.type
_entity.pdbx_description
1 polymer ?
#
loop_
_entity_poly.entity_id
_entity_poly.type
_entity_poly.pdbx_seq_one_letter_code
_entity_poly.pdbx_strand_id
1 'polypeptide(L)'
;MDGEQESIAEVELETPAIEPEIEAEEPVSLEDGEEPETEAVPEDDDSEEFDWNGQKVRGPKGLKDGVLMHADYTRKTQETSAFKKELEERASRLDQQFQASEEYLDARADLRTVTKELERFKDFGWNEYQALRQQDILSADETWNYVQHLKSQKNQLTATLSKHDESRSSEAQQSVAKRMNETQQFAQSTIKGWTPETDKQVIDFALSKGATPKDITKLMSPLVYEMIYLARIGAQALNKPASKPTPTQQPAPLRVVAAKANPPSRKSLSEMSMEEYAAARQAGRGG
;
A
#
# COMPACT_ATOMS: atom_id res chain seq x y z
N MET A 1 8.75 -66.09 26.33
CA MET A 1 9.13 -64.67 26.53
C MET A 1 9.07 -64.04 25.15
N ASP A 2 7.88 -63.98 24.55
CA ASP A 2 6.76 -63.07 24.92
C ASP A 2 7.32 -61.63 24.87
N GLY A 3 7.06 -60.80 23.88
CA GLY A 3 5.85 -60.70 23.05
C GLY A 3 5.28 -59.33 23.36
N GLU A 4 5.47 -58.36 22.46
CA GLU A 4 4.78 -57.07 22.47
C GLU A 4 5.05 -56.38 21.13
N GLN A 5 4.36 -56.89 20.10
CA GLN A 5 3.99 -56.12 18.94
C GLN A 5 2.91 -55.15 19.40
N GLU A 6 3.24 -53.88 19.59
CA GLU A 6 2.20 -52.85 19.75
C GLU A 6 1.63 -52.53 18.37
N SER A 7 0.48 -53.15 18.17
CA SER A 7 -0.45 -53.02 17.06
C SER A 7 -0.84 -51.57 16.79
N ILE A 8 -0.71 -51.21 15.51
CA ILE A 8 -1.34 -50.05 14.89
C ILE A 8 -2.86 -50.17 15.13
N ALA A 9 -3.41 -49.31 15.98
CA ALA A 9 -4.85 -49.21 16.18
C ALA A 9 -5.47 -48.52 14.96
N GLU A 10 -6.00 -49.34 14.06
CA GLU A 10 -6.90 -49.00 12.97
C GLU A 10 -8.19 -48.45 13.58
N VAL A 11 -8.36 -47.12 13.55
CA VAL A 11 -9.61 -46.46 13.93
C VAL A 11 -10.48 -46.38 12.69
N GLU A 12 -11.25 -47.45 12.52
CA GLU A 12 -12.38 -47.58 11.59
C GLU A 12 -13.48 -46.62 12.06
N LEU A 13 -13.64 -45.48 11.38
CA LEU A 13 -14.77 -44.56 11.61
C LEU A 13 -15.87 -44.88 10.59
N GLU A 14 -16.88 -45.58 11.11
CA GLU A 14 -18.13 -45.94 10.48
C GLU A 14 -18.81 -44.74 9.81
N THR A 15 -19.09 -44.92 8.52
CA THR A 15 -20.03 -44.10 7.75
C THR A 15 -21.46 -44.45 8.15
N PRO A 16 -22.32 -43.49 8.54
CA PRO A 16 -23.75 -43.79 8.63
C PRO A 16 -24.32 -43.87 7.21
N ALA A 17 -24.66 -45.09 6.82
CA ALA A 17 -25.51 -45.40 5.68
C ALA A 17 -26.89 -44.75 5.87
N ILE A 18 -27.30 -43.93 4.91
CA ILE A 18 -28.68 -43.47 4.75
C ILE A 18 -29.19 -44.03 3.43
N GLU A 19 -30.27 -44.80 3.53
CA GLU A 19 -30.93 -45.56 2.47
C GLU A 19 -31.42 -44.67 1.32
N PRO A 20 -31.40 -45.15 0.07
CA PRO A 20 -31.94 -44.42 -1.07
C PRO A 20 -33.44 -44.73 -1.21
N GLU A 21 -34.29 -43.76 -0.87
CA GLU A 21 -35.71 -43.80 -1.24
C GLU A 21 -35.87 -43.22 -2.66
N ILE A 22 -36.22 -44.12 -3.57
CA ILE A 22 -36.57 -43.89 -4.97
C ILE A 22 -38.04 -43.49 -5.05
N GLU A 23 -38.35 -42.33 -5.60
CA GLU A 23 -39.67 -42.09 -6.20
C GLU A 23 -39.48 -41.36 -7.53
N ALA A 24 -39.80 -42.07 -8.59
CA ALA A 24 -39.74 -41.63 -9.98
C ALA A 24 -41.11 -41.11 -10.39
N GLU A 25 -41.18 -39.86 -10.87
CA GLU A 25 -42.34 -39.37 -11.59
C GLU A 25 -41.90 -38.65 -12.88
N GLU A 26 -42.12 -39.34 -14.00
CA GLU A 26 -42.49 -38.76 -15.29
C GLU A 26 -43.75 -39.51 -15.76
N PRO A 27 -44.58 -39.00 -16.68
CA PRO A 27 -44.97 -37.60 -16.91
C PRO A 27 -46.51 -37.49 -16.98
N VAL A 28 -47.10 -36.33 -16.64
CA VAL A 28 -48.54 -36.09 -16.91
C VAL A 28 -48.71 -34.95 -17.93
N SER A 29 -49.45 -35.31 -18.96
CA SER A 29 -49.80 -34.61 -20.19
C SER A 29 -50.35 -33.20 -19.96
N LEU A 30 -49.84 -32.23 -20.74
CA LEU A 30 -50.44 -30.92 -20.96
C LEU A 30 -51.31 -31.01 -22.22
N GLU A 31 -52.63 -31.16 -22.08
CA GLU A 31 -53.55 -30.52 -23.03
C GLU A 31 -54.98 -30.38 -22.47
N ASP A 32 -55.44 -29.13 -22.55
CA ASP A 32 -56.79 -28.62 -22.79
C ASP A 32 -57.83 -28.55 -21.66
N GLY A 33 -58.39 -27.35 -21.51
CA GLY A 33 -59.72 -27.15 -20.93
C GLY A 33 -59.87 -26.05 -19.88
N GLU A 34 -60.47 -24.94 -20.32
CA GLU A 34 -61.37 -24.04 -19.57
C GLU A 34 -60.77 -22.88 -18.75
N GLU A 35 -60.99 -21.67 -19.27
CA GLU A 35 -61.11 -20.43 -18.50
C GLU A 35 -62.15 -20.62 -17.37
N PRO A 36 -61.90 -19.98 -16.22
CA PRO A 36 -62.99 -19.19 -15.66
C PRO A 36 -62.60 -17.74 -15.38
N GLU A 37 -63.60 -16.93 -15.67
CA GLU A 37 -63.88 -15.56 -15.31
C GLU A 37 -63.14 -14.96 -14.12
N THR A 38 -62.72 -13.74 -14.36
CA THR A 38 -62.38 -12.68 -13.41
C THR A 38 -63.39 -12.56 -12.25
N GLU A 39 -62.91 -12.78 -11.03
CA GLU A 39 -63.49 -12.16 -9.83
C GLU A 39 -62.46 -11.24 -9.19
N ALA A 40 -62.77 -9.94 -9.22
CA ALA A 40 -61.98 -8.88 -8.61
C ALA A 40 -62.09 -8.98 -7.08
N VAL A 41 -60.98 -9.32 -6.42
CA VAL A 41 -60.77 -9.15 -4.98
C VAL A 41 -59.98 -7.85 -4.80
N PRO A 42 -60.35 -6.95 -3.88
CA PRO A 42 -59.77 -5.61 -3.78
C PRO A 42 -58.30 -5.66 -3.37
N GLU A 43 -57.49 -4.79 -3.99
CA GLU A 43 -56.11 -4.49 -3.63
C GLU A 43 -56.00 -4.10 -2.15
N ASP A 44 -55.44 -4.98 -1.32
CA ASP A 44 -54.49 -4.52 -0.32
C ASP A 44 -53.12 -4.51 -1.02
N ASP A 45 -52.73 -3.32 -1.48
CA ASP A 45 -51.44 -3.05 -2.11
C ASP A 45 -50.31 -3.12 -1.06
N ASP A 46 -50.03 -4.34 -0.58
CA ASP A 46 -48.88 -4.67 0.25
C ASP A 46 -47.61 -4.93 -0.60
N SER A 47 -47.50 -4.17 -1.69
CA SER A 47 -46.42 -4.26 -2.67
C SER A 47 -45.42 -3.12 -2.44
N GLU A 48 -44.16 -3.45 -2.14
CA GLU A 48 -43.09 -2.46 -2.05
C GLU A 48 -42.32 -2.37 -3.38
N GLU A 49 -42.09 -1.14 -3.84
CA GLU A 49 -41.16 -0.89 -4.94
C GLU A 49 -39.72 -0.94 -4.40
N PHE A 50 -38.88 -1.77 -5.02
CA PHE A 50 -37.45 -1.80 -4.75
C PHE A 50 -36.63 -1.83 -6.03
N ASP A 51 -35.41 -1.30 -5.93
CA ASP A 51 -34.46 -1.27 -7.03
C ASP A 51 -33.66 -2.58 -7.02
N TRP A 52 -33.80 -3.37 -8.08
CA TRP A 52 -33.01 -4.56 -8.31
C TRP A 52 -32.22 -4.38 -9.60
N ASN A 53 -30.89 -4.34 -9.50
CA ASN A 53 -29.99 -4.18 -10.64
C ASN A 53 -30.30 -2.96 -11.55
N GLY A 54 -30.79 -1.85 -10.98
CA GLY A 54 -31.11 -0.62 -11.71
C GLY A 54 -32.50 -0.59 -12.34
N GLN A 55 -33.34 -1.61 -12.11
CA GLN A 55 -34.74 -1.62 -12.50
C GLN A 55 -35.64 -1.59 -11.26
N LYS A 56 -36.64 -0.70 -11.26
CA LYS A 56 -37.67 -0.66 -10.22
C LYS A 56 -38.65 -1.81 -10.43
N VAL A 57 -38.72 -2.70 -9.45
CA VAL A 57 -39.64 -3.84 -9.44
C VAL A 57 -40.59 -3.68 -8.27
N ARG A 58 -41.90 -3.88 -8.50
CA ARG A 58 -42.94 -3.86 -7.47
C ARG A 58 -43.23 -5.29 -7.05
N GLY A 59 -43.03 -5.63 -5.79
CA GLY A 59 -43.19 -7.00 -5.29
C GLY A 59 -43.73 -7.06 -3.86
N PRO A 60 -44.21 -8.24 -3.40
CA PRO A 60 -44.80 -8.40 -2.08
C PRO A 60 -43.81 -8.06 -0.95
N LYS A 61 -44.29 -7.55 0.19
CA LYS A 61 -43.49 -7.34 1.41
C LYS A 61 -42.61 -8.57 1.73
N GLY A 62 -41.30 -8.37 1.80
CA GLY A 62 -40.28 -9.41 2.09
C GLY A 62 -39.46 -9.91 0.89
N LEU A 63 -39.92 -9.71 -0.35
CA LEU A 63 -39.16 -10.12 -1.55
C LEU A 63 -37.87 -9.30 -1.71
N LYS A 64 -37.96 -7.99 -1.41
CA LYS A 64 -36.82 -7.07 -1.36
C LYS A 64 -35.72 -7.57 -0.42
N ASP A 65 -36.10 -7.94 0.80
CA ASP A 65 -35.15 -8.39 1.84
C ASP A 65 -34.49 -9.71 1.47
N GLY A 66 -35.24 -10.66 0.87
CA GLY A 66 -34.67 -11.90 0.34
C GLY A 66 -33.66 -11.67 -0.78
N VAL A 67 -34.00 -10.83 -1.77
CA VAL A 67 -33.11 -10.51 -2.90
C VAL A 67 -31.86 -9.74 -2.45
N LEU A 68 -32.01 -8.77 -1.53
CA LEU A 68 -30.90 -8.02 -0.96
C LEU A 68 -29.99 -8.96 -0.14
N MET A 69 -30.57 -9.85 0.66
CA MET A 69 -29.84 -10.85 1.46
C MET A 69 -29.08 -11.85 0.57
N HIS A 70 -29.65 -12.29 -0.55
CA HIS A 70 -28.96 -13.16 -1.51
C HIS A 70 -27.81 -12.44 -2.23
N ALA A 71 -27.98 -11.16 -2.59
CA ALA A 71 -26.92 -10.35 -3.17
C ALA A 71 -25.76 -10.15 -2.17
N ASP A 72 -26.07 -9.83 -0.91
CA ASP A 72 -25.09 -9.67 0.16
C ASP A 72 -24.39 -10.99 0.49
N TYR A 73 -25.13 -12.11 0.53
CA TYR A 73 -24.54 -13.44 0.76
C TYR A 73 -23.61 -13.85 -0.38
N THR A 74 -24.01 -13.57 -1.63
CA THR A 74 -23.18 -13.85 -2.82
C THR A 74 -21.91 -13.00 -2.79
N ARG A 75 -22.04 -11.70 -2.52
CA ARG A 75 -20.90 -10.79 -2.40
C ARG A 75 -19.97 -11.20 -1.26
N LYS A 76 -20.50 -11.51 -0.07
CA LYS A 76 -19.72 -11.96 1.08
C LYS A 76 -19.04 -13.31 0.82
N THR A 77 -19.69 -14.22 0.11
CA THR A 77 -19.09 -15.50 -0.30
C THR A 77 -17.95 -15.27 -1.31
N GLN A 78 -18.11 -14.33 -2.24
CA GLN A 78 -17.04 -13.94 -3.16
C GLN A 78 -15.88 -13.24 -2.43
N GLU A 79 -16.16 -12.31 -1.52
CA GLU A 79 -15.15 -11.62 -0.70
C GLU A 79 -14.39 -12.59 0.20
N THR A 80 -15.07 -13.52 0.86
CA THR A 80 -14.41 -14.56 1.68
C THR A 80 -13.59 -15.54 0.85
N SER A 81 -14.07 -15.90 -0.35
CA SER A 81 -13.31 -16.73 -1.30
C SER A 81 -12.07 -16.00 -1.82
N ALA A 82 -12.20 -14.71 -2.15
CA ALA A 82 -11.08 -13.87 -2.57
C ALA A 82 -10.04 -13.70 -1.46
N PHE A 83 -10.49 -13.46 -0.23
CA PHE A 83 -9.63 -13.35 0.94
C PHE A 83 -8.91 -14.66 1.26
N LYS A 84 -9.59 -15.81 1.18
CA LYS A 84 -8.96 -17.13 1.34
C LYS A 84 -7.86 -17.35 0.29
N LYS A 85 -8.13 -17.01 -0.98
CA LYS A 85 -7.13 -17.09 -2.05
C LYS A 85 -5.93 -16.20 -1.77
N GLU A 86 -6.14 -14.96 -1.35
CA GLU A 86 -5.05 -14.04 -1.01
C GLU A 86 -4.19 -14.56 0.16
N LEU A 87 -4.85 -15.11 1.20
CA LEU A 87 -4.14 -15.72 2.33
C LEU A 87 -3.35 -16.96 1.93
N GLU A 88 -3.94 -17.83 1.10
CA GLU A 88 -3.28 -19.04 0.60
C GLU A 88 -2.09 -18.71 -0.30
N GLU A 89 -2.23 -17.74 -1.20
CA GLU A 89 -1.13 -17.23 -2.02
C GLU A 89 -0.01 -16.63 -1.15
N ARG A 90 -0.38 -15.91 -0.09
CA ARG A 90 0.60 -15.34 0.85
C ARG A 90 1.31 -16.43 1.66
N ALA A 91 0.58 -17.43 2.14
CA ALA A 91 1.15 -18.57 2.86
C ALA A 91 2.11 -19.35 1.96
N SER A 92 1.67 -19.69 0.74
CA SER A 92 2.49 -20.35 -0.27
C SER A 92 3.79 -19.60 -0.58
N ARG A 93 3.72 -18.27 -0.72
CA ARG A 93 4.92 -17.43 -0.91
C ARG A 93 5.87 -17.46 0.28
N LEU A 94 5.34 -17.44 1.51
CA LEU A 94 6.17 -17.51 2.71
C LEU A 94 6.84 -18.88 2.82
N ASP A 95 6.09 -19.96 2.59
CA ASP A 95 6.63 -21.32 2.61
C ASP A 95 7.76 -21.49 1.59
N GLN A 96 7.56 -20.99 0.36
CA GLN A 96 8.61 -20.98 -0.67
C GLN A 96 9.85 -20.19 -0.24
N GLN A 97 9.67 -19.03 0.42
CA GLN A 97 10.78 -18.23 0.93
C GLN A 97 11.53 -18.94 2.07
N PHE A 98 10.81 -19.60 2.97
CA PHE A 98 11.43 -20.38 4.04
C PHE A 98 12.21 -21.57 3.48
N GLN A 99 11.60 -22.35 2.58
CA GLN A 99 12.27 -23.47 1.92
C GLN A 99 13.54 -23.04 1.17
N ALA A 100 13.47 -21.95 0.39
CA ALA A 100 14.64 -21.42 -0.31
C ALA A 100 15.74 -20.96 0.66
N SER A 101 15.36 -20.36 1.80
CA SER A 101 16.31 -19.94 2.82
C SER A 101 16.95 -21.12 3.55
N GLU A 102 16.18 -22.16 3.86
CA GLU A 102 16.70 -23.39 4.47
C GLU A 102 17.66 -24.09 3.51
N GLU A 103 17.26 -24.30 2.24
CA GLU A 103 18.11 -24.87 1.20
C GLU A 103 19.43 -24.10 1.06
N TYR A 104 19.38 -22.76 1.11
CA TYR A 104 20.59 -21.92 1.07
C TYR A 104 21.50 -22.14 2.28
N LEU A 105 20.94 -22.21 3.49
CA LEU A 105 21.71 -22.41 4.72
C LEU A 105 22.34 -23.79 4.76
N ASP A 106 21.58 -24.82 4.39
CA ASP A 106 22.05 -26.20 4.31
C ASP A 106 23.14 -26.34 3.26
N ALA A 107 22.93 -25.81 2.05
CA ALA A 107 23.93 -25.85 0.99
C ALA A 107 25.24 -25.17 1.41
N ARG A 108 25.15 -24.08 2.20
CA ARG A 108 26.33 -23.39 2.73
C ARG A 108 27.04 -24.18 3.82
N ALA A 109 26.30 -24.87 4.68
CA ALA A 109 26.86 -25.75 5.71
C ALA A 109 27.57 -26.95 5.07
N ASP A 110 26.90 -27.62 4.13
CA ASP A 110 27.44 -28.75 3.38
C ASP A 110 28.66 -28.36 2.57
N LEU A 111 28.64 -27.20 1.91
CA LEU A 111 29.80 -26.71 1.16
C LEU A 111 31.02 -26.56 2.06
N ARG A 112 30.83 -26.09 3.30
CA ARG A 112 31.93 -25.98 4.28
C ARG A 112 32.45 -27.35 4.68
N THR A 113 31.58 -28.33 4.87
CA THR A 113 31.96 -29.71 5.23
C THR A 113 32.73 -30.37 4.08
N VAL A 114 32.16 -30.38 2.87
CA VAL A 114 32.80 -30.94 1.67
C VAL A 114 34.14 -30.25 1.38
N THR A 115 34.22 -28.93 1.56
CA THR A 115 35.48 -28.19 1.37
C THR A 115 36.55 -28.60 2.38
N LYS A 116 36.18 -28.77 3.66
CA LYS A 116 37.12 -29.28 4.68
C LYS A 116 37.59 -30.70 4.38
N GLU A 117 36.72 -31.51 3.81
CA GLU A 117 37.06 -32.88 3.46
C GLU A 117 38.00 -32.94 2.26
N LEU A 118 37.72 -32.16 1.21
CA LEU A 118 38.62 -31.98 0.08
C LEU A 118 39.99 -31.44 0.49
N GLU A 119 40.07 -30.60 1.52
CA GLU A 119 41.35 -30.10 2.04
C GLU A 119 42.24 -31.24 2.59
N ARG A 120 41.65 -32.33 3.10
CA ARG A 120 42.41 -33.53 3.52
C ARG A 120 43.07 -34.23 2.34
N PHE A 121 42.52 -34.06 1.14
CA PHE A 121 42.99 -34.64 -0.12
C PHE A 121 43.66 -33.60 -1.03
N LYS A 122 44.03 -32.43 -0.51
CA LYS A 122 44.59 -31.34 -1.34
C LYS A 122 45.84 -31.75 -2.11
N ASP A 123 46.64 -32.62 -1.51
CA ASP A 123 47.87 -33.16 -2.08
C ASP A 123 47.63 -34.48 -2.84
N PHE A 124 46.41 -35.03 -2.79
CA PHE A 124 46.04 -36.26 -3.50
C PHE A 124 45.65 -35.91 -4.94
N GLY A 125 46.66 -35.87 -5.81
CA GLY A 125 46.53 -35.67 -7.24
C GLY A 125 46.64 -36.96 -8.04
N TRP A 126 46.81 -36.79 -9.36
CA TRP A 126 46.99 -37.91 -10.28
C TRP A 126 48.25 -38.75 -9.97
N ASN A 127 49.33 -38.10 -9.52
CA ASN A 127 50.60 -38.78 -9.26
C ASN A 127 50.50 -39.68 -8.02
N GLU A 128 49.84 -39.19 -6.97
CA GLU A 128 49.61 -39.90 -5.72
C GLU A 128 48.67 -41.09 -5.95
N TYR A 129 47.63 -40.91 -6.76
CA TYR A 129 46.78 -42.00 -7.21
C TYR A 129 47.56 -43.09 -7.96
N GLN A 130 48.42 -42.72 -8.92
CA GLN A 130 49.23 -43.68 -9.67
C GLN A 130 50.20 -44.45 -8.75
N ALA A 131 50.80 -43.77 -7.77
CA ALA A 131 51.69 -44.40 -6.79
C ALA A 131 50.95 -45.38 -5.88
N LEU A 132 49.76 -44.99 -5.38
CA LEU A 132 48.93 -45.85 -4.55
C LEU A 132 48.44 -47.08 -5.32
N ARG A 133 48.06 -46.89 -6.59
CA ARG A 133 47.56 -47.97 -7.46
C ARG A 133 48.60 -49.06 -7.75
N GLN A 134 49.89 -48.73 -7.69
CA GLN A 134 50.97 -49.72 -7.81
C GLN A 134 51.09 -50.62 -6.58
N GLN A 135 50.62 -50.16 -5.42
CA GLN A 135 50.67 -50.87 -4.14
C GLN A 135 49.34 -51.60 -3.88
N ASP A 136 48.23 -50.88 -4.04
CA ASP A 136 46.87 -51.36 -3.85
C ASP A 136 45.94 -50.66 -4.84
N ILE A 137 45.47 -51.44 -5.83
CA ILE A 137 44.58 -50.94 -6.88
C ILE A 137 43.21 -50.57 -6.31
N LEU A 138 42.67 -51.38 -5.40
CA LEU A 138 41.31 -51.20 -4.91
C LEU A 138 41.22 -49.93 -4.06
N SER A 139 42.17 -49.74 -3.13
CA SER A 139 42.22 -48.54 -2.28
C SER A 139 42.45 -47.26 -3.09
N ALA A 140 43.26 -47.33 -4.15
CA ALA A 140 43.49 -46.20 -5.06
C ALA A 140 42.20 -45.80 -5.79
N ASP A 141 41.50 -46.77 -6.38
CA ASP A 141 40.27 -46.53 -7.14
C ASP A 141 39.16 -45.99 -6.21
N GLU A 142 39.02 -46.52 -4.99
CA GLU A 142 38.07 -46.03 -3.98
C GLU A 142 38.34 -44.57 -3.60
N THR A 143 39.59 -44.25 -3.23
CA THR A 143 39.99 -42.89 -2.83
C THR A 143 39.80 -41.90 -3.98
N TRP A 144 40.15 -42.31 -5.20
CA TRP A 144 39.95 -41.48 -6.38
C TRP A 144 38.48 -41.18 -6.61
N ASN A 145 37.62 -42.21 -6.62
CA ASN A 145 36.19 -42.05 -6.80
C ASN A 145 35.58 -41.17 -5.72
N TYR A 146 36.01 -41.34 -4.47
CA TYR A 146 35.56 -40.50 -3.35
C TYR A 146 35.92 -39.03 -3.55
N VAL A 147 37.17 -38.73 -3.92
CA VAL A 147 37.60 -37.35 -4.20
C VAL A 147 36.84 -36.75 -5.38
N GLN A 148 36.59 -37.52 -6.44
CA GLN A 148 35.76 -37.04 -7.57
C GLN A 148 34.32 -36.75 -7.14
N HIS A 149 33.74 -37.61 -6.31
CA HIS A 149 32.41 -37.41 -5.76
C HIS A 149 32.33 -36.12 -4.94
N LEU A 150 33.29 -35.87 -4.03
CA LEU A 150 33.35 -34.63 -3.26
C LEU A 150 33.51 -33.38 -4.14
N LYS A 151 34.32 -33.45 -5.21
CA LYS A 151 34.45 -32.34 -6.18
C LYS A 151 33.13 -32.07 -6.89
N SER A 152 32.41 -33.12 -7.31
CA SER A 152 31.09 -32.99 -7.94
C SER A 152 30.09 -32.35 -6.98
N GLN A 153 30.00 -32.83 -5.74
CA GLN A 153 29.13 -32.26 -4.71
C GLN A 153 29.45 -30.79 -4.46
N LYS A 154 30.73 -30.43 -4.32
CA LYS A 154 31.15 -29.03 -4.17
C LYS A 154 30.65 -28.15 -5.32
N ASN A 155 30.78 -28.63 -6.55
CA ASN A 155 30.33 -27.87 -7.73
C ASN A 155 28.80 -27.68 -7.73
N GLN A 156 28.04 -28.72 -7.38
CA GLN A 156 26.58 -28.66 -7.27
C GLN A 156 26.17 -27.64 -6.20
N LEU A 157 26.73 -27.73 -4.99
CA LEU A 157 26.46 -26.80 -3.89
C LEU A 157 26.82 -25.35 -4.26
N THR A 158 27.95 -25.15 -4.93
CA THR A 158 28.36 -23.82 -5.41
C THR A 158 27.36 -23.26 -6.43
N ALA A 159 26.84 -24.10 -7.33
CA ALA A 159 25.83 -23.70 -8.31
C ALA A 159 24.50 -23.33 -7.64
N THR A 160 24.06 -24.10 -6.63
CA THR A 160 22.85 -23.78 -5.84
C THR A 160 22.98 -22.43 -5.15
N LEU A 161 24.11 -22.17 -4.50
CA LEU A 161 24.37 -20.89 -3.83
C LEU A 161 24.40 -19.72 -4.82
N SER A 162 25.05 -19.88 -5.98
CA SER A 162 25.07 -18.85 -7.03
C SER A 162 23.66 -18.52 -7.51
N LYS A 163 22.83 -19.54 -7.77
CA LYS A 163 21.44 -19.36 -8.18
C LYS A 163 20.63 -18.57 -7.14
N HIS A 164 20.82 -18.87 -5.85
CA HIS A 164 20.12 -18.16 -4.79
C HIS A 164 20.60 -16.69 -4.67
N ASP A 165 21.90 -16.45 -4.78
CA ASP A 165 22.46 -15.09 -4.76
C ASP A 165 21.99 -14.26 -5.96
N GLU A 166 21.89 -14.87 -7.15
CA GLU A 166 21.33 -14.27 -8.35
C GLU A 166 19.84 -13.95 -8.19
N SER A 167 19.04 -14.88 -7.65
CA SER A 167 17.61 -14.66 -7.39
C SER A 167 17.42 -13.48 -6.43
N ARG A 168 18.14 -13.47 -5.31
CA ARG A 168 18.06 -12.41 -4.31
C ARG A 168 18.48 -11.05 -4.87
N SER A 169 19.53 -11.02 -5.69
CA SER A 169 19.98 -9.79 -6.36
C SER A 169 18.92 -9.27 -7.34
N SER A 170 18.34 -10.16 -8.14
CA SER A 170 17.27 -9.84 -9.08
C SER A 170 16.03 -9.31 -8.37
N GLU A 171 15.56 -9.99 -7.32
CA GLU A 171 14.43 -9.55 -6.50
C GLU A 171 14.69 -8.20 -5.83
N ALA A 172 15.91 -7.99 -5.32
CA ALA A 172 16.30 -6.69 -4.75
C ALA A 172 16.20 -5.58 -5.82
N GLN A 173 16.73 -5.81 -7.03
CA GLN A 173 16.66 -4.86 -8.14
C GLN A 173 15.21 -4.58 -8.56
N GLN A 174 14.38 -5.62 -8.69
CA GLN A 174 12.96 -5.48 -9.02
C GLN A 174 12.21 -4.71 -7.93
N SER A 175 12.50 -4.96 -6.65
CA SER A 175 11.88 -4.23 -5.54
C SER A 175 12.26 -2.75 -5.55
N VAL A 176 13.51 -2.41 -5.87
CA VAL A 176 13.96 -1.01 -6.02
C VAL A 176 13.26 -0.36 -7.21
N ALA A 177 13.22 -1.02 -8.36
CA ALA A 177 12.54 -0.51 -9.55
C ALA A 177 11.04 -0.28 -9.31
N LYS A 178 10.37 -1.22 -8.63
CA LYS A 178 8.96 -1.10 -8.26
C LYS A 178 8.72 0.10 -7.35
N ARG A 179 9.50 0.24 -6.27
CA ARG A 179 9.39 1.39 -5.36
C ARG A 179 9.63 2.72 -6.06
N MET A 180 10.60 2.78 -6.98
CA MET A 180 10.88 3.99 -7.76
C MET A 180 9.72 4.34 -8.70
N ASN A 181 9.17 3.34 -9.38
CA ASN A 181 8.02 3.53 -10.27
C ASN A 181 6.79 4.01 -9.48
N GLU A 182 6.47 3.35 -8.36
CA GLU A 182 5.39 3.76 -7.45
C GLU A 182 5.58 5.19 -6.94
N THR A 183 6.81 5.54 -6.55
CA THR A 183 7.14 6.91 -6.10
C THR A 183 6.94 7.93 -7.22
N GLN A 184 7.36 7.61 -8.44
CA GLN A 184 7.20 8.48 -9.59
C GLN A 184 5.74 8.66 -9.99
N GLN A 185 4.96 7.57 -10.01
CA GLN A 185 3.52 7.62 -10.27
C GLN A 185 2.80 8.48 -9.24
N PHE A 186 3.10 8.27 -7.95
CA PHE A 186 2.56 9.08 -6.86
C PHE A 186 2.93 10.55 -7.01
N ALA A 187 4.19 10.85 -7.33
CA ALA A 187 4.63 12.23 -7.51
C ALA A 187 3.91 12.91 -8.68
N GLN A 188 3.67 12.21 -9.79
CA GLN A 188 2.93 12.73 -10.93
C GLN A 188 1.45 12.99 -10.62
N SER A 189 0.79 12.11 -9.87
CA SER A 189 -0.63 12.25 -9.55
C SER A 189 -0.91 13.25 -8.44
N THR A 190 -0.05 13.30 -7.42
CA THR A 190 -0.33 14.01 -6.16
C THR A 190 0.32 15.39 -6.13
N ILE A 191 1.51 15.55 -6.72
CA ILE A 191 2.26 16.81 -6.61
C ILE A 191 1.93 17.72 -7.78
N LYS A 192 1.23 18.82 -7.48
CA LYS A 192 0.87 19.83 -8.49
C LYS A 192 2.11 20.46 -9.11
N GLY A 193 2.20 20.41 -10.44
CA GLY A 193 3.33 20.96 -11.18
C GLY A 193 4.61 20.10 -11.10
N TRP A 194 4.48 18.82 -10.75
CA TRP A 194 5.60 17.90 -10.78
C TRP A 194 6.22 17.84 -12.17
N THR A 195 7.54 17.92 -12.22
CA THR A 195 8.36 17.83 -13.42
C THR A 195 9.63 17.04 -13.09
N PRO A 196 10.32 16.45 -14.07
CA PRO A 196 11.63 15.83 -13.86
C PRO A 196 12.66 16.77 -13.23
N GLU A 197 12.50 18.09 -13.41
CA GLU A 197 13.34 19.10 -12.76
C GLU A 197 13.04 19.24 -11.27
N THR A 198 11.76 19.17 -10.89
CA THR A 198 11.37 19.16 -9.47
C THR A 198 11.92 17.92 -8.76
N ASP A 199 11.92 16.79 -9.45
CA ASP A 199 12.48 15.53 -8.93
C ASP A 199 13.98 15.65 -8.61
N LYS A 200 14.77 16.18 -9.54
CA LYS A 200 16.19 16.49 -9.30
C LYS A 200 16.37 17.42 -8.10
N GLN A 201 15.59 18.48 -8.01
CA GLN A 201 15.67 19.42 -6.88
C GLN A 201 15.32 18.78 -5.53
N VAL A 202 14.41 17.80 -5.50
CA VAL A 202 14.06 17.03 -4.29
C VAL A 202 15.22 16.11 -3.90
N ILE A 203 15.81 15.41 -4.87
CA ILE A 203 16.98 14.55 -4.67
C ILE A 203 18.19 15.36 -4.22
N ASP A 204 18.50 16.46 -4.89
CA ASP A 204 19.61 17.37 -4.54
C ASP A 204 19.43 17.97 -3.15
N PHE A 205 18.19 18.30 -2.78
CA PHE A 205 17.89 18.74 -1.42
C PHE A 205 18.20 17.63 -0.40
N ALA A 206 17.79 16.39 -0.64
CA ALA A 206 18.11 15.26 0.24
C ALA A 206 19.63 15.04 0.35
N LEU A 207 20.35 15.08 -0.78
CA LEU A 207 21.82 14.99 -0.80
C LEU A 207 22.47 16.13 0.00
N SER A 208 21.97 17.36 -0.13
CA SER A 208 22.46 18.52 0.63
C SER A 208 22.25 18.39 2.15
N LYS A 209 21.31 17.55 2.58
CA LYS A 209 21.03 17.25 3.99
C LYS A 209 21.81 16.03 4.52
N GLY A 210 22.67 15.44 3.69
CA GLY A 210 23.55 14.32 4.09
C GLY A 210 23.03 12.94 3.71
N ALA A 211 21.92 12.83 2.95
CA ALA A 211 21.52 11.55 2.39
C ALA A 211 22.55 11.09 1.35
N THR A 212 22.83 9.79 1.28
CA THR A 212 23.67 9.23 0.19
C THR A 212 22.79 8.73 -0.97
N PRO A 213 23.34 8.59 -2.19
CA PRO A 213 22.61 7.96 -3.30
C PRO A 213 22.10 6.54 -2.97
N LYS A 214 22.81 5.81 -2.11
CA LYS A 214 22.36 4.50 -1.62
C LYS A 214 21.16 4.62 -0.69
N ASP A 215 21.14 5.61 0.20
CA ASP A 215 20.00 5.83 1.09
C ASP A 215 18.76 6.23 0.32
N ILE A 216 18.94 7.10 -0.68
CA ILE A 216 17.87 7.51 -1.60
C ILE A 216 17.31 6.28 -2.30
N THR A 217 18.13 5.46 -2.95
CA THR A 217 17.63 4.26 -3.66
C THR A 217 17.01 3.20 -2.75
N LYS A 218 17.52 3.05 -1.53
CA LYS A 218 17.04 2.06 -0.57
C LYS A 218 15.74 2.48 0.13
N LEU A 219 15.63 3.75 0.52
CA LEU A 219 14.55 4.27 1.38
C LEU A 219 13.45 4.99 0.60
N MET A 220 13.65 5.27 -0.70
CA MET A 220 12.63 5.96 -1.47
C MET A 220 11.33 5.16 -1.50
N SER A 221 10.27 5.84 -1.08
CA SER A 221 8.88 5.40 -1.13
C SER A 221 8.02 6.64 -1.35
N PRO A 222 6.76 6.49 -1.78
CA PRO A 222 5.84 7.62 -1.98
C PRO A 222 5.81 8.59 -0.78
N LEU A 223 5.70 8.04 0.44
CA LEU A 223 5.67 8.80 1.68
C LEU A 223 7.00 9.54 1.94
N VAL A 224 8.14 8.86 1.78
CA VAL A 224 9.46 9.49 1.97
C VAL A 224 9.67 10.61 0.97
N TYR A 225 9.27 10.41 -0.29
CA TYR A 225 9.35 11.42 -1.31
C TYR A 225 8.52 12.65 -0.97
N GLU A 226 7.27 12.45 -0.55
CA GLU A 226 6.39 13.53 -0.10
C GLU A 226 7.01 14.32 1.06
N MET A 227 7.56 13.63 2.06
CA MET A 227 8.24 14.28 3.19
C MET A 227 9.42 15.13 2.72
N ILE A 228 10.28 14.62 1.83
CA ILE A 228 11.43 15.37 1.31
C ILE A 228 10.95 16.57 0.49
N TYR A 229 9.92 16.39 -0.35
CA TYR A 229 9.33 17.46 -1.14
C TYR A 229 8.76 18.58 -0.27
N LEU A 230 7.97 18.25 0.75
CA LEU A 230 7.41 19.21 1.70
C LEU A 230 8.51 19.88 2.52
N ALA A 231 9.53 19.14 2.97
CA ALA A 231 10.67 19.70 3.68
C ALA A 231 11.44 20.71 2.82
N ARG A 232 11.59 20.44 1.52
CA ARG A 232 12.22 21.37 0.57
C ARG A 232 11.41 22.66 0.43
N ILE A 233 10.08 22.56 0.27
CA ILE A 233 9.21 23.74 0.20
C ILE A 233 9.23 24.52 1.51
N GLY A 234 9.18 23.82 2.65
CA GLY A 234 9.31 24.44 3.97
C GLY A 234 10.62 25.20 4.12
N ALA A 235 11.75 24.60 3.70
CA ALA A 235 13.04 25.27 3.69
C ALA A 235 13.06 26.50 2.77
N GLN A 236 12.42 26.43 1.59
CA GLN A 236 12.30 27.58 0.68
C GLN A 236 11.41 28.69 1.28
N ALA A 237 10.33 28.33 1.95
CA ALA A 237 9.44 29.28 2.61
C ALA A 237 10.12 29.99 3.77
N LEU A 238 10.89 29.27 4.59
CA LEU A 238 11.66 29.84 5.71
C LEU A 238 12.79 30.78 5.23
N ASN A 239 13.40 30.48 4.08
CA ASN A 239 14.45 31.31 3.50
C ASN A 239 13.92 32.48 2.66
N LYS A 240 12.60 32.56 2.43
CA LYS A 240 12.02 33.66 1.67
C LYS A 240 11.90 34.88 2.59
N PRO A 241 12.56 36.01 2.28
CA PRO A 241 12.43 37.21 3.10
C PRO A 241 10.95 37.63 3.13
N ALA A 242 10.45 37.98 4.31
CA ALA A 242 9.10 38.52 4.45
C ALA A 242 8.92 39.65 3.44
N SER A 243 7.83 39.61 2.68
CA SER A 243 7.50 40.66 1.73
C SER A 243 7.57 42.00 2.46
N LYS A 244 8.47 42.89 2.02
CA LYS A 244 8.51 44.27 2.54
C LYS A 244 7.08 44.79 2.54
N PRO A 245 6.57 45.33 3.66
CA PRO A 245 5.23 45.88 3.69
C PRO A 245 5.12 46.88 2.53
N THR A 246 4.10 46.70 1.67
CA THR A 246 3.77 47.68 0.65
C THR A 246 3.72 49.03 1.36
N PRO A 247 4.50 50.04 0.92
CA PRO A 247 4.44 51.34 1.56
C PRO A 247 2.98 51.76 1.56
N THR A 248 2.41 51.90 2.76
CA THR A 248 1.09 52.49 2.94
C THR A 248 1.14 53.80 2.18
N GLN A 249 0.43 53.89 1.06
CA GLN A 249 0.33 55.15 0.33
C GLN A 249 -0.14 56.16 1.36
N GLN A 250 0.70 57.15 1.67
CA GLN A 250 0.23 58.27 2.47
C GLN A 250 -1.01 58.79 1.77
N PRO A 251 -2.17 58.87 2.46
CA PRO A 251 -3.39 59.32 1.82
C PRO A 251 -3.08 60.68 1.19
N ALA A 252 -3.25 60.77 -0.13
CA ALA A 252 -3.06 62.02 -0.85
C ALA A 252 -3.88 63.09 -0.11
N PRO A 253 -3.31 64.27 0.19
CA PRO A 253 -4.03 65.29 0.92
C PRO A 253 -5.33 65.58 0.18
N LEU A 254 -6.45 65.44 0.88
CA LEU A 254 -7.77 65.81 0.38
C LEU A 254 -7.64 67.21 -0.23
N ARG A 255 -8.10 67.38 -1.47
CA ARG A 255 -8.23 68.70 -2.08
C ARG A 255 -9.05 69.56 -1.12
N VAL A 256 -8.39 70.53 -0.50
CA VAL A 256 -9.05 71.50 0.35
C VAL A 256 -9.97 72.30 -0.56
N VAL A 257 -11.26 72.05 -0.50
CA VAL A 257 -12.24 72.95 -1.08
C VAL A 257 -12.07 74.25 -0.30
N ALA A 258 -11.71 75.34 -0.96
CA ALA A 258 -11.51 76.63 -0.34
C ALA A 258 -12.81 77.05 0.37
N ALA A 259 -12.90 76.78 1.66
CA ALA A 259 -13.95 77.29 2.52
C ALA A 259 -13.74 78.79 2.62
N LYS A 260 -14.66 79.52 2.01
CA LYS A 260 -14.75 80.98 2.06
C LYS A 260 -14.81 81.42 3.52
N ALA A 261 -13.72 82.04 3.97
CA ALA A 261 -13.54 82.85 5.19
C ALA A 261 -14.43 82.50 6.41
N ASN A 262 -13.83 81.87 7.43
CA ASN A 262 -14.41 81.90 8.78
C ASN A 262 -14.36 83.33 9.34
N PRO A 263 -15.45 83.85 9.94
CA PRO A 263 -15.42 85.14 10.63
C PRO A 263 -14.56 85.05 11.92
N PRO A 264 -13.91 86.15 12.35
CA PRO A 264 -13.04 86.13 13.52
C PRO A 264 -13.81 85.79 14.80
N SER A 265 -13.14 85.04 15.68
CA SER A 265 -13.63 84.56 16.96
C SER A 265 -14.29 85.67 17.80
N ARG A 266 -15.52 85.43 18.26
CA ARG A 266 -16.20 86.31 19.23
C ARG A 266 -15.46 86.25 20.57
N LYS A 267 -15.04 87.41 21.11
CA LYS A 267 -14.63 87.53 22.52
C LYS A 267 -15.79 87.15 23.43
N SER A 268 -15.49 86.50 24.55
CA SER A 268 -16.51 86.12 25.52
C SER A 268 -17.10 87.38 26.18
N LEU A 269 -18.41 87.38 26.45
CA LEU A 269 -19.12 88.54 27.02
C LEU A 269 -18.61 88.92 28.44
N SER A 270 -17.93 87.99 29.12
CA SER A 270 -17.30 88.19 30.43
C SER A 270 -15.98 88.97 30.37
N GLU A 271 -15.39 89.12 29.19
CA GLU A 271 -14.09 89.79 28.98
C GLU A 271 -14.23 91.16 28.29
N MET A 272 -15.47 91.62 28.04
CA MET A 272 -15.73 92.93 27.44
C MET A 272 -15.87 94.00 28.52
N SER A 273 -15.34 95.20 28.25
CA SER A 273 -15.63 96.38 29.07
C SER A 273 -17.10 96.78 28.97
N MET A 274 -17.60 97.57 29.94
CA MET A 274 -19.03 97.92 29.99
C MET A 274 -19.49 98.72 28.75
N GLU A 275 -18.61 99.56 28.20
CA GLU A 275 -18.82 100.25 26.91
C GLU A 275 -18.93 99.27 25.73
N GLU A 276 -18.03 98.27 25.67
CA GLU A 276 -18.01 97.29 24.58
C GLU A 276 -19.21 96.32 24.66
N TYR A 277 -19.67 95.99 25.86
CA TYR A 277 -20.89 95.20 26.07
C TYR A 277 -22.14 95.93 25.57
N ALA A 278 -22.27 97.22 25.88
CA ALA A 278 -23.40 98.03 25.43
C ALA A 278 -23.46 98.12 23.89
N ALA A 279 -22.32 98.34 23.24
CA ALA A 279 -22.21 98.36 21.78
C ALA A 279 -22.52 97.00 21.14
N ALA A 280 -22.09 95.89 21.75
CA ALA A 280 -22.38 94.54 21.25
C ALA A 280 -23.87 94.17 21.36
N ARG A 281 -24.54 94.59 22.43
CA ARG A 281 -26.00 94.48 22.62
C ARG A 281 -26.78 95.29 21.60
N GLN A 282 -26.36 96.53 21.36
CA GLN A 282 -27.02 97.42 20.40
C GLN A 282 -26.87 96.92 18.95
N ALA A 283 -25.78 96.22 18.66
CA ALA A 283 -25.54 95.50 17.41
C ALA A 283 -26.21 94.11 17.32
N GLY A 284 -27.06 93.74 18.29
CA GLY A 284 -27.84 92.49 18.28
C GLY A 284 -27.02 91.22 18.49
N ARG A 285 -25.80 91.31 19.02
CA ARG A 285 -24.89 90.16 19.24
C ARG A 285 -24.83 89.75 20.70
N GLY A 286 -26.00 89.63 21.33
CA GLY A 286 -26.16 89.17 22.72
C GLY A 286 -27.35 88.23 22.83
N GLY A 287 -27.10 86.94 22.56
CA GLY A 287 -28.00 85.80 22.62
C GLY A 287 -27.23 84.55 22.22
#